data_AF-A0AAJ1MGS1-F1
#
_entry.id   AF-A0AAJ1MGS1-F1
#
_cell.length_a   1.000
_cell.length_b   1.000
_cell.length_c   1.000
_cell.angle_alpha   90.00
_cell.angle_beta   90.00
_cell.angle_gamma   90.00
#
_symmetry.space_group_name_H-M   'P 1'
#
loop_
_entity.id
_entity.type
_entity.pdbx_description
1 polymer ?
#
loop_
_entity_poly.entity_id
_entity_poly.type
_entity_poly.pdbx_seq_one_letter_code
_entity_poly.pdbx_strand_id
1 'polypeptide(L)'
;LRFQGQYFDGETGLHYNRFRYYDPVVGRFVHQDPIGLAGGSNFYIFAVNPQIWADILGLTAAKLGRNLRNSGRPLQPGQTPHHIVQENCKKNRHVQNSRDILGRNNIGIDSASNGARLWGTNPSQTAMANHPGKAASISTGNYHAGPHVHSDMNDKLIYQILKGVEKRGGNVEAALEDIGRRLENGSWKAAFSCCCL
;
A
#
# COMPACT_ATOMS: atom_id res chain seq x y z
N LEU A 1 -3.33 28.21 13.65
CA LEU A 1 -3.70 27.00 12.89
C LEU A 1 -2.86 25.82 13.37
N ARG A 2 -3.50 24.71 13.76
CA ARG A 2 -2.84 23.45 14.19
C ARG A 2 -3.25 22.28 13.26
N PHE A 3 -2.75 21.07 13.54
CA PHE A 3 -2.94 19.88 12.70
C PHE A 3 -4.43 19.66 12.34
N GLN A 4 -4.71 19.35 11.07
CA GLN A 4 -6.05 19.21 10.49
C GLN A 4 -7.00 20.41 10.64
N GLY A 5 -6.52 21.66 10.51
CA GLY A 5 -7.41 22.83 10.41
C GLY A 5 -8.17 23.15 11.70
N GLN A 6 -7.72 22.60 12.83
CA GLN A 6 -8.29 22.88 14.14
C GLN A 6 -8.04 24.34 14.54
N TYR A 7 -9.09 25.01 15.02
CA TYR A 7 -8.98 26.35 15.59
C TYR A 7 -8.61 26.21 17.07
N PHE A 8 -7.55 26.88 17.48
CA PHE A 8 -7.11 26.86 18.88
C PHE A 8 -7.88 27.95 19.62
N ASP A 9 -8.64 27.56 20.64
CA ASP A 9 -9.29 28.48 21.55
C ASP A 9 -8.37 28.77 22.74
N GLY A 10 -7.82 29.99 22.76
CA GLY A 10 -6.81 30.40 23.74
C GLY A 10 -7.34 30.61 25.14
N GLU A 11 -8.65 30.76 25.31
CA GLU A 11 -9.27 30.96 26.63
C GLU A 11 -9.45 29.64 27.39
N THR A 12 -9.68 28.54 26.65
CA THR A 12 -9.97 27.22 27.22
C THR A 12 -8.83 26.21 27.04
N GLY A 13 -7.87 26.47 26.15
CA GLY A 13 -6.80 25.54 25.81
C GLY A 13 -7.25 24.35 24.94
N LEU A 14 -8.51 24.34 24.51
CA LEU A 14 -9.13 23.27 23.72
C LEU A 14 -9.00 23.54 22.21
N HIS A 15 -9.09 22.47 21.42
CA HIS A 15 -9.04 22.54 19.96
C HIS A 15 -10.44 22.36 19.37
N TYR A 16 -10.93 23.35 18.64
CA TYR A 16 -12.21 23.27 17.97
C TYR A 16 -12.10 22.50 16.65
N ASN A 17 -12.91 21.46 16.50
CA ASN A 17 -13.00 20.64 15.30
C ASN A 17 -14.46 20.57 14.83
N ARG A 18 -14.89 21.60 14.09
CA ARG A 18 -16.19 21.83 13.43
C ARG A 18 -17.47 21.64 14.26
N PHE A 19 -17.64 20.50 14.91
CA PHE A 19 -18.81 20.13 15.70
C PHE A 19 -18.45 19.70 17.14
N ARG A 20 -17.16 19.55 17.48
CA ARG A 20 -16.71 19.14 18.82
C ARG A 20 -15.42 19.85 19.25
N TYR A 21 -15.27 20.00 20.57
CA TYR A 21 -14.04 20.44 21.22
C TYR A 21 -13.18 19.22 21.59
N TYR A 22 -11.90 19.27 21.24
CA TYR A 22 -10.89 18.25 21.50
C TYR A 22 -9.93 18.75 22.58
N ASP A 23 -9.70 17.91 23.59
CA ASP A 23 -8.70 18.17 24.62
C ASP A 23 -7.36 17.52 24.19
N PRO A 24 -6.34 18.33 23.85
CA PRO A 24 -5.05 17.80 23.42
C PRO A 24 -4.21 17.21 24.57
N VAL A 25 -4.50 17.55 25.83
CA VAL A 25 -3.78 17.02 27.00
C VAL A 25 -4.23 15.59 27.28
N VAL A 26 -5.54 15.33 27.14
CA VAL A 26 -6.13 14.01 27.43
C VAL A 26 -6.28 13.15 26.17
N GLY A 27 -6.20 13.75 24.98
CA GLY A 27 -6.25 13.04 23.70
C GLY A 27 -7.64 12.57 23.27
N ARG A 28 -8.71 13.27 23.67
CA ARG A 28 -10.10 12.86 23.41
C ARG A 28 -11.04 14.04 23.19
N PHE A 29 -12.23 13.78 22.66
CA PHE A 29 -13.28 14.80 22.62
C PHE A 29 -13.93 14.96 23.99
N VAL A 30 -14.24 16.21 24.38
CA VAL A 30 -14.92 16.52 25.65
C VAL A 30 -16.44 16.29 25.57
N HIS A 31 -17.00 16.14 24.37
CA HIS A 31 -18.42 15.88 24.13
C HIS A 31 -18.64 14.58 23.36
N GLN A 32 -19.74 13.88 23.65
CA GLN A 32 -20.13 12.64 22.96
C GLN A 32 -20.37 12.87 21.46
N ASP A 33 -20.05 11.87 20.64
CA ASP A 33 -20.28 11.93 19.19
C ASP A 33 -21.79 12.03 18.85
N PRO A 34 -22.24 13.05 18.09
CA PRO A 34 -23.64 13.20 17.69
C PRO A 34 -24.20 12.04 16.87
N ILE A 35 -23.34 11.19 16.27
CA ILE A 35 -23.76 10.05 15.45
C ILE A 35 -24.14 8.79 16.28
N GLY A 36 -23.92 8.83 17.60
CA GLY A 36 -24.28 7.74 18.52
C GLY A 36 -23.56 6.41 18.22
N LEU A 37 -24.25 5.28 18.44
CA LEU A 37 -23.71 3.91 18.29
C LEU A 37 -23.21 3.56 16.88
N ALA A 38 -23.60 4.33 15.86
CA ALA A 38 -23.09 4.17 14.50
C ALA A 38 -21.60 4.57 14.37
N GLY A 39 -21.05 5.30 15.35
CA GLY A 39 -19.65 5.74 15.40
C GLY A 39 -18.70 4.76 16.11
N GLY A 40 -19.19 3.61 16.58
CA GLY A 40 -18.42 2.63 17.36
C GLY A 40 -18.73 2.66 18.86
N SER A 41 -18.17 1.73 19.63
CA SER A 41 -18.48 1.54 21.05
C SER A 41 -17.82 2.55 22.01
N ASN A 42 -16.96 3.44 21.50
CA ASN A 42 -16.28 4.46 22.30
C ASN A 42 -16.67 5.87 21.83
N PHE A 43 -17.63 6.46 22.54
CA PHE A 43 -18.25 7.75 22.19
C PHE A 43 -17.34 8.97 22.34
N TYR A 44 -16.14 8.81 22.91
CA TYR A 44 -15.20 9.90 23.19
C TYR A 44 -13.90 9.81 22.37
N ILE A 45 -13.72 8.75 21.58
CA ILE A 45 -12.44 8.50 20.91
C ILE A 45 -12.20 9.47 19.74
N PHE A 46 -11.02 10.09 19.73
CA PHE A 46 -10.52 10.83 18.57
C PHE A 46 -9.90 9.86 17.57
N ALA A 47 -10.74 9.05 16.91
CA ALA A 47 -10.36 7.96 15.99
C ALA A 47 -9.41 6.91 16.62
N VAL A 48 -9.63 5.62 16.34
CA VAL A 48 -8.77 4.55 16.89
C VAL A 48 -7.30 4.69 16.45
N ASN A 49 -7.04 5.40 15.36
CA ASN A 49 -5.74 5.99 15.05
C ASN A 49 -5.92 6.93 13.84
N PRO A 50 -6.07 8.26 14.01
CA PRO A 50 -6.33 9.17 12.90
C PRO A 50 -5.17 9.25 11.89
N GLN A 51 -4.00 8.70 12.24
CA GLN A 51 -2.84 8.60 11.35
C GLN A 51 -2.92 7.40 10.39
N ILE A 52 -3.69 6.34 10.73
CA ILE A 52 -3.73 5.09 9.96
C ILE A 52 -4.94 5.07 9.00
N TRP A 53 -6.01 5.84 9.27
CA TRP A 53 -7.31 5.69 8.59
C TRP A 53 -7.82 6.95 7.86
N ALA A 54 -7.01 7.99 7.73
CA ALA A 54 -7.34 9.13 6.87
C ALA A 54 -7.10 8.76 5.39
N ASP A 55 -7.98 7.93 4.82
CA ASP A 55 -8.06 7.69 3.38
C ASP A 55 -8.88 8.81 2.71
N ILE A 56 -8.21 9.95 2.49
CA ILE A 56 -8.81 11.15 1.88
C ILE A 56 -8.84 11.04 0.34
N LEU A 57 -8.26 9.98 -0.26
CA LEU A 57 -8.04 9.91 -1.71
C LEU A 57 -8.55 8.62 -2.39
N GLY A 58 -8.92 7.57 -1.65
CA GLY A 58 -9.30 6.27 -2.25
C GLY A 58 -8.17 5.62 -3.04
N LEU A 59 -6.91 5.90 -2.67
CA LEU A 59 -5.69 5.47 -3.36
C LEU A 59 -4.90 4.41 -2.57
N THR A 60 -5.39 3.98 -1.41
CA THR A 60 -4.63 3.10 -0.53
C THR A 60 -4.89 1.63 -0.88
N ALA A 61 -3.82 0.86 -1.04
CA ALA A 61 -3.83 -0.59 -1.22
C ALA A 61 -4.35 -1.36 0.02
N ALA A 62 -5.29 -0.79 0.79
CA ALA A 62 -5.89 -1.37 1.98
C ALA A 62 -6.70 -2.63 1.65
N LYS A 63 -7.40 -2.65 0.50
CA LYS A 63 -8.08 -3.85 0.02
C LYS A 63 -7.09 -4.95 -0.34
N LEU A 64 -6.02 -4.62 -1.08
CA LEU A 64 -4.92 -5.54 -1.35
C LEU A 64 -4.29 -6.08 -0.05
N GLY A 65 -4.02 -5.22 0.94
CA GLY A 65 -3.46 -5.62 2.23
C GLY A 65 -4.37 -6.59 3.00
N ARG A 66 -5.69 -6.39 2.95
CA ARG A 66 -6.66 -7.35 3.51
C ARG A 66 -6.63 -8.68 2.76
N ASN A 67 -6.58 -8.65 1.42
CA ASN A 67 -6.55 -9.86 0.60
C ASN A 67 -5.26 -10.66 0.82
N LEU A 68 -4.10 -10.00 0.91
CA LEU A 68 -2.83 -10.64 1.27
C LEU A 68 -2.88 -11.32 2.65
N ARG A 69 -3.47 -10.65 3.65
CA ARG A 69 -3.66 -11.26 4.97
C ARG A 69 -4.57 -12.49 4.90
N ASN A 70 -5.69 -12.39 4.20
CA ASN A 70 -6.65 -13.49 4.05
C ASN A 70 -6.06 -14.68 3.26
N SER A 71 -5.09 -14.44 2.37
CA SER A 71 -4.36 -15.48 1.65
C SER A 71 -3.19 -16.08 2.45
N GLY A 72 -3.11 -15.84 3.77
CA GLY A 72 -2.04 -16.34 4.62
C GLY A 72 -0.69 -15.61 4.45
N ARG A 73 -0.67 -14.45 3.79
CA ARG A 73 0.52 -13.61 3.56
C ARG A 73 0.39 -12.26 4.29
N PRO A 74 0.31 -12.22 5.63
CA PRO A 74 0.23 -10.95 6.35
C PRO A 74 1.48 -10.10 6.12
N LEU A 75 1.31 -8.78 6.24
CA LEU A 75 2.39 -7.80 6.24
C LEU A 75 3.13 -7.84 7.57
N GLN A 76 4.46 -7.71 7.52
CA GLN A 76 5.27 -7.50 8.71
C GLN A 76 5.29 -6.02 9.12
N PRO A 77 5.61 -5.70 10.39
CA PRO A 77 5.91 -4.34 10.81
C PRO A 77 6.92 -3.68 9.85
N GLY A 78 6.58 -2.50 9.35
CA GLY A 78 7.42 -1.74 8.42
C GLY A 78 7.20 -2.08 6.94
N GLN A 79 6.36 -3.06 6.61
CA GLN A 79 5.97 -3.36 5.22
C GLN A 79 4.67 -2.66 4.81
N THR A 80 4.53 -2.42 3.50
CA THR A 80 3.35 -1.84 2.87
C THR A 80 2.93 -2.71 1.68
N PRO A 81 1.62 -2.96 1.48
CA PRO A 81 1.15 -3.74 0.33
C PRO A 81 1.37 -2.95 -0.96
N HIS A 82 1.86 -3.60 -2.00
CA HIS A 82 2.20 -2.98 -3.27
C HIS A 82 1.64 -3.79 -4.43
N HIS A 83 0.97 -3.13 -5.39
CA HIS A 83 0.47 -3.79 -6.59
C HIS A 83 1.60 -4.03 -7.59
N ILE A 84 1.72 -5.24 -8.13
CA ILE A 84 2.69 -5.58 -9.18
C ILE A 84 2.28 -4.89 -10.49
N VAL A 85 1.01 -5.04 -10.87
CA VAL A 85 0.36 -4.30 -11.95
C VAL A 85 -0.45 -3.15 -11.33
N GLN A 86 -0.06 -1.91 -11.65
CA GLN A 86 -0.61 -0.70 -11.05
C GLN A 86 -2.10 -0.49 -11.36
N GLU A 87 -2.86 -0.09 -10.34
CA GLU A 87 -4.26 0.29 -10.49
C GLU A 87 -4.44 1.69 -11.13
N ASN A 88 -3.56 2.64 -10.85
CA ASN A 88 -3.80 4.06 -11.20
C ASN A 88 -2.77 4.65 -12.18
N CYS A 89 -2.18 3.82 -13.04
CA CYS A 89 -1.27 4.28 -14.09
C CYS A 89 -1.94 4.28 -15.47
N LYS A 90 -2.38 5.47 -15.92
CA LYS A 90 -3.01 5.67 -17.24
C LYS A 90 -2.03 5.94 -18.37
N LYS A 91 -0.80 6.39 -18.07
CA LYS A 91 0.19 6.81 -19.07
C LYS A 91 1.03 5.65 -19.63
N ASN A 92 1.14 4.55 -18.88
CA ASN A 92 1.94 3.40 -19.30
C ASN A 92 1.06 2.35 -19.99
N ARG A 93 1.26 2.15 -21.30
CA ARG A 93 0.53 1.14 -22.09
C ARG A 93 0.80 -0.28 -21.61
N HIS A 94 1.98 -0.57 -21.07
CA HIS A 94 2.31 -1.89 -20.52
C HIS A 94 1.48 -2.23 -19.28
N VAL A 95 1.18 -1.23 -18.44
CA VAL A 95 0.27 -1.41 -17.31
C VAL A 95 -1.14 -1.71 -17.81
N GLN A 96 -1.66 -0.93 -18.77
CA GLN A 96 -3.00 -1.16 -19.33
C GLN A 96 -3.13 -2.57 -19.91
N ASN A 97 -2.19 -2.96 -20.77
CA ASN A 97 -2.18 -4.30 -21.36
C ASN A 97 -2.04 -5.42 -20.31
N SER A 98 -1.31 -5.17 -19.22
CA SER A 98 -1.20 -6.13 -18.12
C SER A 98 -2.53 -6.27 -17.38
N ARG A 99 -3.28 -5.18 -17.18
CA ARG A 99 -4.63 -5.21 -16.59
C ARG A 99 -5.61 -5.95 -17.47
N ASP A 100 -5.50 -5.84 -18.79
CA ASP A 100 -6.31 -6.64 -19.72
C ASP A 100 -6.01 -8.14 -19.60
N ILE A 101 -4.74 -8.51 -19.37
CA ILE A 101 -4.37 -9.90 -19.05
C ILE A 101 -5.02 -10.31 -17.71
N LEU A 102 -4.94 -9.48 -16.66
CA LEU A 102 -5.59 -9.79 -15.38
C LEU A 102 -7.09 -10.03 -15.54
N GLY A 103 -7.79 -9.13 -16.24
CA GLY A 103 -9.22 -9.21 -16.49
C GLY A 103 -9.62 -10.48 -17.25
N ARG A 104 -8.89 -10.85 -18.31
CA ARG A 104 -9.14 -12.09 -19.07
C ARG A 104 -8.91 -13.36 -18.26
N ASN A 105 -8.09 -13.29 -17.21
CA ASN A 105 -7.81 -14.42 -16.31
C ASN A 105 -8.62 -14.34 -15.01
N ASN A 106 -9.62 -13.45 -14.91
CA ASN A 106 -10.44 -13.25 -13.71
C ASN A 106 -9.64 -12.88 -12.44
N ILE A 107 -8.48 -12.24 -12.61
CA ILE A 107 -7.64 -11.78 -11.49
C ILE A 107 -8.02 -10.33 -11.18
N GLY A 108 -8.59 -10.11 -10.00
CA GLY A 108 -8.92 -8.76 -9.54
C GLY A 108 -7.67 -7.90 -9.32
N ILE A 109 -7.77 -6.58 -9.53
CA ILE A 109 -6.63 -5.67 -9.33
C ILE A 109 -6.05 -5.75 -7.91
N ASP A 110 -6.92 -5.92 -6.91
CA ASP A 110 -6.54 -6.11 -5.49
C ASP A 110 -6.29 -7.57 -5.11
N SER A 111 -6.22 -8.50 -6.06
CA SER A 111 -5.95 -9.90 -5.75
C SER A 111 -4.61 -10.04 -5.04
N ALA A 112 -4.53 -10.95 -4.07
CA ALA A 112 -3.30 -11.23 -3.34
C ALA A 112 -2.15 -11.66 -4.27
N SER A 113 -2.46 -12.30 -5.39
CA SER A 113 -1.50 -12.67 -6.43
C SER A 113 -0.89 -11.46 -7.13
N ASN A 114 -1.63 -10.38 -7.34
CA ASN A 114 -1.12 -9.10 -7.85
C ASN A 114 -0.42 -8.26 -6.75
N GLY A 115 -0.14 -8.85 -5.58
CA GLY A 115 0.42 -8.17 -4.41
C GLY A 115 1.82 -8.60 -4.01
N ALA A 116 2.67 -7.61 -3.74
CA ALA A 116 3.97 -7.78 -3.09
C ALA A 116 4.03 -7.00 -1.76
N ARG A 117 4.69 -7.57 -0.75
CA ARG A 117 4.94 -6.92 0.55
C ARG A 117 6.30 -6.23 0.52
N LEU A 118 6.31 -4.92 0.29
CA LEU A 118 7.55 -4.16 0.14
C LEU A 118 7.85 -3.32 1.38
N TRP A 119 9.12 -3.04 1.63
CA TRP A 119 9.54 -2.21 2.77
C TRP A 119 9.08 -0.77 2.60
N GLY A 120 8.41 -0.25 3.62
CA GLY A 120 7.73 1.04 3.62
C GLY A 120 8.69 2.24 3.56
N THR A 121 8.12 3.41 3.32
CA THR A 121 8.88 4.64 3.09
C THR A 121 8.78 5.65 4.23
N ASN A 122 7.80 5.49 5.12
CA ASN A 122 7.56 6.41 6.21
C ASN A 122 8.69 6.29 7.25
N PRO A 123 9.21 7.40 7.81
CA PRO A 123 10.21 7.36 8.88
C PRO A 123 9.88 6.38 10.01
N SER A 124 8.61 6.33 10.43
CA SER A 124 8.13 5.39 11.46
C SER A 124 8.23 3.93 11.04
N GLN A 125 8.06 3.63 9.75
CA GLN A 125 8.21 2.27 9.19
C GLN A 125 9.70 1.90 9.05
N THR A 126 10.52 2.82 8.56
CA THR A 126 11.96 2.61 8.38
C THR A 126 12.72 2.43 9.69
N ALA A 127 12.14 2.88 10.80
CA ALA A 127 12.68 2.70 12.15
C ALA A 127 12.21 1.40 12.82
N MET A 128 11.31 0.62 12.21
CA MET A 128 10.84 -0.64 12.80
C MET A 128 11.93 -1.72 12.76
N ALA A 129 11.93 -2.57 13.79
CA ALA A 129 12.82 -3.73 13.85
C ALA A 129 12.69 -4.60 12.58
N ASN A 130 13.84 -5.08 12.08
CA ASN A 130 13.99 -5.87 10.85
C ASN A 130 13.77 -5.13 9.52
N HIS A 131 13.46 -3.84 9.52
CA HIS A 131 13.51 -3.06 8.28
C HIS A 131 14.98 -2.97 7.81
N PRO A 132 15.32 -3.31 6.56
CA PRO A 132 16.71 -3.31 6.08
C PRO A 132 17.32 -1.91 5.90
N GLY A 133 16.64 -0.85 6.36
CA GLY A 133 16.95 0.53 6.01
C GLY A 133 16.64 0.88 4.55
N LYS A 134 16.49 2.19 4.28
CA LYS A 134 16.13 2.71 2.95
C LYS A 134 17.15 2.36 1.86
N ALA A 135 18.43 2.54 2.13
CA ALA A 135 19.49 2.32 1.15
C ALA A 135 19.58 0.86 0.68
N ALA A 136 19.61 -0.10 1.63
CA ALA A 136 19.68 -1.51 1.27
C ALA A 136 18.38 -1.98 0.60
N SER A 137 17.23 -1.49 1.03
CA SER A 137 15.95 -1.83 0.39
C SER A 137 15.89 -1.35 -1.07
N ILE A 138 16.40 -0.16 -1.35
CA ILE A 138 16.50 0.37 -2.72
C ILE A 138 17.50 -0.46 -3.54
N SER A 139 18.67 -0.75 -2.98
CA SER A 139 19.71 -1.54 -3.67
C SER A 139 19.25 -2.94 -4.04
N THR A 140 18.41 -3.56 -3.20
CA THR A 140 17.85 -4.89 -3.46
C THR A 140 16.55 -4.84 -4.26
N GLY A 141 15.98 -3.65 -4.45
CA GLY A 141 14.74 -3.46 -5.22
C GLY A 141 13.46 -3.89 -4.50
N ASN A 142 13.52 -4.17 -3.19
CA ASN A 142 12.35 -4.53 -2.37
C ASN A 142 11.75 -3.33 -1.60
N TYR A 143 12.15 -2.11 -1.94
CA TYR A 143 11.63 -0.87 -1.37
C TYR A 143 10.34 -0.41 -2.08
N HIS A 144 9.33 0.01 -1.32
CA HIS A 144 7.96 0.25 -1.80
C HIS A 144 7.82 1.41 -2.82
N ALA A 145 8.78 2.33 -2.89
CA ALA A 145 8.72 3.46 -3.82
C ALA A 145 9.99 3.58 -4.63
N GLY A 146 9.85 3.88 -5.92
CA GLY A 146 10.96 4.21 -6.79
C GLY A 146 10.85 3.56 -8.18
N PRO A 147 11.72 3.98 -9.11
CA PRO A 147 11.71 3.50 -10.49
C PRO A 147 12.09 2.02 -10.60
N HIS A 148 12.69 1.44 -9.57
CA HIS A 148 13.02 0.02 -9.54
C HIS A 148 11.78 -0.87 -9.47
N VAL A 149 10.68 -0.41 -8.85
CA VAL A 149 9.40 -1.15 -8.79
C VAL A 149 8.43 -0.72 -9.90
N HIS A 150 8.31 0.58 -10.17
CA HIS A 150 7.50 1.08 -11.27
C HIS A 150 8.29 2.05 -12.14
N SER A 151 8.67 1.54 -13.32
CA SER A 151 9.25 2.30 -14.42
C SER A 151 8.74 1.69 -15.72
N ASP A 152 8.79 2.45 -16.81
CA ASP A 152 8.35 1.96 -18.13
C ASP A 152 9.00 0.62 -18.49
N MET A 153 10.32 0.49 -18.27
CA MET A 153 11.06 -0.75 -18.52
C MET A 153 10.61 -1.90 -17.61
N ASN A 154 10.37 -1.64 -16.32
CA ASN A 154 9.93 -2.69 -15.40
C ASN A 154 8.52 -3.18 -15.72
N ASP A 155 7.60 -2.24 -15.94
CA ASP A 155 6.22 -2.56 -16.29
C ASP A 155 6.16 -3.28 -17.66
N LYS A 156 7.04 -2.93 -18.61
CA LYS A 156 7.23 -3.66 -19.87
C LYS A 156 7.70 -5.10 -19.64
N LEU A 157 8.64 -5.32 -18.73
CA LEU A 157 9.13 -6.66 -18.39
C LEU A 157 8.01 -7.51 -17.78
N ILE A 158 7.28 -6.97 -16.80
CA ILE A 158 6.11 -7.63 -16.19
C ILE A 158 5.11 -8.03 -17.29
N TYR A 159 4.73 -7.09 -18.16
CA TYR A 159 3.82 -7.36 -19.27
C TYR A 159 4.31 -8.48 -20.19
N GLN A 160 5.60 -8.49 -20.57
CA GLN A 160 6.16 -9.54 -21.43
C GLN A 160 6.10 -10.93 -20.79
N ILE A 161 6.36 -11.01 -19.49
CA ILE A 161 6.27 -12.26 -18.72
C ILE A 161 4.82 -12.74 -18.70
N LEU A 162 3.88 -11.89 -18.27
CA LEU A 162 2.46 -12.25 -18.18
C LEU A 162 1.90 -12.66 -19.54
N LYS A 163 2.20 -11.89 -20.60
CA LYS A 163 1.81 -12.22 -21.97
C LYS A 163 2.40 -13.55 -22.43
N GLY A 164 3.67 -13.80 -22.12
CA GLY A 164 4.35 -15.04 -22.48
C GLY A 164 3.78 -16.26 -21.76
N VAL A 165 3.40 -16.12 -20.49
CA VAL A 165 2.73 -17.18 -19.72
C VAL A 165 1.35 -17.46 -20.28
N GLU A 166 0.54 -16.41 -20.48
CA GLU A 166 -0.82 -16.54 -21.03
C GLU A 166 -0.82 -17.17 -22.42
N LYS A 167 0.07 -16.73 -23.32
CA LYS A 167 0.19 -17.28 -24.69
C LYS A 167 0.48 -18.78 -24.70
N ARG A 168 1.18 -19.29 -23.69
CA ARG A 168 1.52 -20.72 -23.54
C ARG A 168 0.44 -21.51 -22.79
N GLY A 169 -0.69 -20.88 -22.45
CA GLY A 169 -1.74 -21.50 -21.62
C GLY A 169 -1.31 -21.72 -20.17
N GLY A 170 -0.28 -21.01 -19.70
CA GLY A 170 0.21 -21.11 -18.32
C GLY A 170 -0.64 -20.33 -17.32
N ASN A 171 -0.39 -20.55 -16.04
CA ASN A 171 -1.10 -19.89 -14.95
C ASN A 171 -0.53 -18.48 -14.70
N VAL A 172 -1.28 -17.44 -15.11
CA VAL A 172 -0.94 -16.02 -14.91
C VAL A 172 -0.89 -15.65 -13.44
N GLU A 173 -1.77 -16.23 -12.61
CA GLU A 173 -1.80 -15.99 -11.18
C GLU A 173 -0.50 -16.45 -10.51
N ALA A 174 -0.06 -17.67 -10.84
CA ALA A 174 1.21 -18.21 -10.35
C ALA A 174 2.41 -17.38 -10.81
N ALA A 175 2.37 -16.82 -12.03
CA ALA A 175 3.40 -15.91 -12.50
C ALA A 175 3.45 -14.63 -11.66
N LEU A 176 2.31 -14.02 -11.36
CA LEU A 176 2.27 -12.83 -10.48
C LEU A 176 2.79 -13.14 -9.07
N GLU A 177 2.45 -14.30 -8.52
CA GLU A 177 2.98 -14.71 -7.22
C GLU A 177 4.51 -14.86 -7.23
N ASP A 178 5.10 -15.44 -8.28
CA ASP A 178 6.55 -15.53 -8.46
C ASP A 178 7.19 -14.13 -8.52
N ILE A 179 6.64 -13.25 -9.37
CA ILE A 179 7.08 -11.86 -9.46
C ILE A 179 7.05 -11.19 -8.08
N GLY A 180 5.94 -11.34 -7.35
CA GLY A 180 5.74 -10.80 -6.03
C GLY A 180 6.76 -11.30 -5.02
N ARG A 181 6.99 -12.62 -4.93
CA ARG A 181 7.99 -13.20 -4.01
C ARG A 181 9.41 -12.71 -4.33
N ARG A 182 9.73 -12.55 -5.62
CA ARG A 182 11.03 -12.06 -6.05
C ARG A 182 11.21 -10.56 -5.79
N LEU A 183 10.13 -9.78 -5.84
CA LEU A 183 10.16 -8.39 -5.37
C LEU A 183 10.35 -8.32 -3.85
N GLU A 184 9.67 -9.17 -3.08
CA GLU A 184 9.79 -9.22 -1.62
C GLU A 184 11.21 -9.55 -1.14
N ASN A 185 11.88 -10.51 -1.79
CA ASN A 185 13.24 -10.92 -1.42
C ASN A 185 14.36 -10.18 -2.18
N GLY A 186 14.01 -9.27 -3.08
CA GLY A 186 14.98 -8.46 -3.85
C GLY A 186 15.65 -9.16 -5.04
N SER A 187 15.16 -10.32 -5.48
CA SER A 187 15.69 -11.07 -6.64
C SER A 187 14.97 -10.78 -7.97
N TRP A 188 13.99 -9.88 -7.99
CA TRP A 188 13.10 -9.62 -9.13
C TRP A 188 13.82 -9.42 -10.46
N LYS A 189 14.97 -8.73 -10.47
CA LYS A 189 15.74 -8.46 -11.70
C LYS A 189 17.03 -9.26 -11.82
N ALA A 190 17.47 -9.93 -10.75
CA ALA A 190 18.72 -10.66 -10.72
C ALA A 190 18.77 -11.78 -11.78
N ALA A 191 17.67 -12.54 -11.95
CA ALA A 191 17.63 -13.63 -12.93
C ALA A 191 17.45 -13.16 -14.40
N PHE A 192 17.11 -11.89 -14.64
CA PHE A 192 16.99 -11.35 -16.00
C PHE A 192 18.29 -10.71 -16.51
N SER A 193 19.30 -10.59 -15.64
CA SER A 193 20.63 -10.06 -15.99
C SER A 193 21.51 -11.05 -16.76
N CYS A 194 21.04 -12.27 -17.05
CA CYS A 194 21.87 -13.35 -17.60
C CYS A 194 21.32 -14.03 -18.86
N CYS A 195 20.59 -13.29 -19.71
CA CYS A 195 20.26 -13.76 -21.07
C CYS A 195 20.46 -12.62 -22.08
N CYS A 196 21.67 -12.06 -22.10
CA CYS A 196 22.24 -11.25 -23.19
C CYS A 196 23.77 -11.15 -22.97
N LEU A 197 24.49 -12.23 -23.28
CA LEU A 197 25.87 -12.21 -23.80
C LEU A 197 25.97 -13.32 -24.83
#